data_AF-A0A2M8S9T2-F1
#
_entry.id   AF-A0A2M8S9T2-F1
#
_cell.length_a   1.000
_cell.length_b   1.000
_cell.length_c   1.000
_cell.angle_alpha   90.00
_cell.angle_beta   90.00
_cell.angle_gamma   90.00
#
_symmetry.space_group_name_H-M   'P 1'
#
loop_
_entity.id
_entity.type
_entity.pdbx_description
1 polymer ?
#
loop_
_entity_poly.entity_id
_entity_poly.type
_entity_poly.pdbx_seq_one_letter_code
_entity_poly.pdbx_strand_id
1 'polypeptide(L)'
;VARICQRARRAGILTLVDGAHAPGQIPLDMAAIGADFYTGNCHKWLLSPKGAAFLYARREVQPLVEPLIVSWGYHATAETTSGSQFIDYLQWTGTRDPAAALSVPSA
;
A
#
# COMPACT_ATOMS: atom_id res chain seq x y z
N VAL A 1 8.05 9.53 -13.19
CA VAL A 1 8.25 8.23 -12.50
C VAL A 1 8.07 7.03 -13.43
N ALA A 2 6.98 6.92 -14.21
CA ALA A 2 6.69 5.76 -15.06
C ALA A 2 7.86 5.27 -15.94
N ARG A 3 8.59 6.19 -16.59
CA ARG A 3 9.76 5.85 -17.43
C ARG A 3 10.89 5.18 -16.63
N ILE A 4 11.08 5.55 -15.36
CA ILE A 4 12.07 4.94 -14.46
C ILE A 4 11.61 3.53 -14.09
N CYS A 5 10.36 3.37 -13.66
CA CYS A 5 9.77 2.06 -13.35
C CYS A 5 9.87 1.09 -14.54
N GLN A 6 9.58 1.56 -15.75
CA GLN A 6 9.72 0.75 -16.96
C GLN A 6 11.17 0.30 -17.21
N ARG A 7 12.15 1.18 -17.02
CA ARG A 7 13.57 0.83 -17.19
C ARG A 7 14.02 -0.17 -16.11
N ALA A 8 13.64 0.05 -14.86
CA ALA A 8 13.95 -0.84 -13.75
C ALA A 8 13.38 -2.25 -13.98
N ARG A 9 12.11 -2.35 -14.40
CA ARG A 9 11.51 -3.65 -14.75
C ARG A 9 12.27 -4.39 -15.84
N ARG A 10 12.68 -3.69 -16.92
CA ARG A 10 13.47 -4.31 -18.00
C ARG A 10 14.84 -4.83 -17.51
N ALA A 11 15.36 -4.27 -16.42
CA ALA A 11 16.60 -4.69 -15.80
C ALA A 11 16.40 -5.71 -14.65
N GLY A 12 15.17 -6.15 -14.38
CA GLY A 12 14.87 -7.05 -13.25
C GLY A 12 15.01 -6.38 -11.87
N ILE A 13 14.95 -5.05 -11.80
CA ILE A 13 15.09 -4.27 -10.56
C ILE A 13 13.71 -3.90 -10.03
N LEU A 14 13.44 -4.24 -8.76
CA LEU A 14 12.23 -3.83 -8.06
C LEU A 14 12.21 -2.34 -7.79
N THR A 15 11.02 -1.75 -7.85
CA THR A 15 10.79 -0.32 -7.60
C THR A 15 9.85 -0.09 -6.44
N LEU A 16 10.26 0.80 -5.53
CA LEU A 16 9.43 1.39 -4.49
C LEU A 16 9.39 2.89 -4.70
N VAL A 17 8.20 3.45 -4.89
CA VAL A 17 8.00 4.88 -5.07
C VAL A 17 7.45 5.48 -3.78
N ASP A 18 8.16 6.47 -3.23
CA ASP A 18 7.61 7.38 -2.24
C ASP A 18 6.81 8.47 -2.96
N GLY A 19 5.49 8.38 -2.84
CA GLY A 19 4.53 9.29 -3.39
C GLY A 19 3.86 10.17 -2.36
N ALA A 20 4.48 10.46 -1.22
CA ALA A 20 3.85 11.16 -0.10
C ALA A 20 3.10 12.45 -0.48
N HIS A 21 3.60 13.20 -1.46
CA HIS A 21 2.99 14.45 -1.93
C HIS A 21 2.01 14.29 -3.10
N ALA A 22 1.80 13.10 -3.65
CA ALA A 22 0.95 12.96 -4.84
C ALA A 22 -0.55 12.82 -4.57
N PRO A 23 -1.03 12.04 -3.57
CA PRO A 23 -2.47 11.87 -3.31
C PRO A 23 -3.15 13.21 -3.02
N GLY A 24 -4.19 13.54 -3.79
CA GLY A 24 -4.92 14.80 -3.69
C GLY A 24 -4.24 15.99 -4.39
N GLN A 25 -2.96 15.90 -4.79
CA GLN A 25 -2.25 16.98 -5.48
C GLN A 25 -2.27 16.82 -7.01
N ILE A 26 -2.11 15.59 -7.49
CA ILE A 26 -2.08 15.26 -8.93
C ILE A 26 -2.85 13.97 -9.21
N PRO A 27 -3.35 13.76 -10.45
CA PRO A 27 -3.94 12.47 -10.83
C PRO A 27 -2.96 11.32 -10.63
N LEU A 28 -3.44 10.24 -10.01
CA LEU A 28 -2.65 9.04 -9.74
C LEU A 28 -3.27 7.82 -10.41
N ASP A 29 -2.47 7.15 -11.24
CA ASP A 29 -2.80 5.87 -11.85
C ASP A 29 -1.63 4.90 -11.61
N MET A 30 -1.86 3.94 -10.71
CA MET A 30 -0.83 2.96 -10.34
C MET A 30 -0.49 2.02 -11.50
N ALA A 31 -1.46 1.70 -12.36
CA ALA A 31 -1.24 0.84 -13.52
C ALA A 31 -0.35 1.56 -14.56
N ALA A 32 -0.63 2.83 -14.83
CA ALA A 32 0.16 3.65 -15.75
C ALA A 32 1.58 3.96 -15.20
N ILE A 33 1.71 4.21 -13.90
CA ILE A 33 3.02 4.41 -13.26
C ILE A 33 3.87 3.15 -13.34
N GLY A 34 3.26 1.99 -13.15
CA GLY A 34 3.93 0.70 -13.34
C GLY A 34 4.98 0.38 -12.28
N ALA A 35 4.93 0.99 -11.10
CA ALA A 35 5.77 0.64 -9.95
C ALA A 35 5.44 -0.78 -9.44
N ASP A 36 6.39 -1.38 -8.72
CA ASP A 36 6.16 -2.66 -8.02
C ASP A 36 5.52 -2.39 -6.66
N PHE A 37 6.04 -1.38 -5.95
CA PHE A 37 5.49 -0.84 -4.72
C PHE A 37 5.33 0.68 -4.80
N TYR A 38 4.30 1.21 -4.17
CA TYR A 38 4.05 2.65 -4.07
C TYR A 38 3.47 2.97 -2.69
N THR A 39 3.98 4.00 -2.04
CA THR A 39 3.41 4.51 -0.77
C THR A 39 2.97 5.96 -0.92
N GLY A 40 1.92 6.34 -0.19
CA GLY A 40 1.40 7.70 -0.20
C GLY A 40 0.82 8.10 1.15
N ASN A 41 0.93 9.40 1.48
CA ASN A 41 0.34 9.96 2.68
C ASN A 41 -0.98 10.65 2.34
N CYS A 42 -2.03 10.35 3.11
CA CYS A 42 -3.34 10.97 2.93
C CYS A 42 -3.48 12.28 3.72
N HIS A 43 -2.61 12.54 4.71
CA HIS A 43 -2.71 13.72 5.58
C HIS A 43 -2.05 14.99 5.05
N LYS A 44 -1.66 15.00 3.77
CA LYS A 44 -1.11 16.17 3.09
C LYS A 44 -2.20 16.81 2.23
N TRP A 45 -2.13 16.63 0.92
CA TRP A 45 -3.03 17.29 -0.03
C TRP A 45 -4.41 16.64 -0.13
N LEU A 46 -4.53 15.39 0.33
CA LEU A 46 -5.83 14.71 0.48
C LEU A 46 -6.53 15.09 1.79
N LEU A 47 -5.94 15.95 2.65
CA LEU A 47 -6.58 16.53 3.84
C LEU A 47 -7.14 15.55 4.89
N SER A 48 -6.75 14.27 4.85
CA SER A 48 -7.13 13.28 5.86
C SER A 48 -6.37 13.52 7.20
N PRO A 49 -6.85 13.02 8.35
CA PRO A 49 -6.11 13.10 9.60
C PRO A 49 -4.74 12.42 9.53
N LYS A 50 -3.79 12.91 10.35
CA LYS A 50 -2.47 12.28 10.53
C LYS A 50 -2.65 10.81 10.95
N GLY A 51 -1.78 9.93 10.44
CA GLY A 51 -1.89 8.48 10.63
C GLY A 51 -2.59 7.74 9.47
N ALA A 52 -3.11 8.46 8.48
CA ALA A 52 -3.63 7.91 7.23
C ALA A 52 -2.55 7.88 6.12
N ALA A 53 -2.30 6.69 5.58
CA ALA A 53 -1.39 6.40 4.48
C ALA A 53 -1.76 5.04 3.87
N PHE A 54 -1.24 4.74 2.68
CA PHE A 54 -1.44 3.45 2.02
C PHE A 54 -0.14 2.87 1.48
N LEU A 55 -0.12 1.54 1.34
CA LEU A 55 0.86 0.81 0.54
C LEU A 55 0.12 0.13 -0.61
N TYR A 56 0.52 0.43 -1.83
CA TYR A 56 0.18 -0.33 -3.01
C TYR A 56 1.33 -1.29 -3.32
N ALA A 57 0.98 -2.56 -3.54
CA ALA A 57 1.89 -3.57 -4.06
C ALA A 57 1.22 -4.25 -5.26
N ARG A 58 1.93 -4.29 -6.39
CA ARG A 58 1.47 -5.04 -7.57
C ARG A 58 1.29 -6.51 -7.19
N ARG A 59 0.25 -7.15 -7.73
CA ARG A 59 -0.13 -8.52 -7.38
C ARG A 59 1.02 -9.53 -7.45
N GLU A 60 1.88 -9.42 -8.45
CA GLU A 60 3.04 -10.30 -8.67
C GLU A 60 4.11 -10.20 -7.57
N VAL A 61 4.20 -9.06 -6.87
CA VAL A 61 5.21 -8.82 -5.83
C VAL A 61 4.65 -8.86 -4.41
N GLN A 62 3.33 -9.02 -4.26
CA GLN A 62 2.69 -9.20 -2.95
C GLN A 62 3.28 -10.36 -2.13
N PRO A 63 3.62 -11.53 -2.72
CA PRO A 63 4.24 -12.63 -1.98
C PRO A 63 5.65 -12.34 -1.45
N LEU A 64 6.29 -11.23 -1.85
CA LEU A 64 7.59 -10.81 -1.33
C LEU A 64 7.47 -10.06 0.00
N VAL A 65 6.26 -9.69 0.42
CA VAL A 65 6.05 -8.82 1.58
C VAL A 65 5.68 -9.65 2.81
N GLU A 66 6.65 -9.78 3.70
CA GLU A 66 6.47 -10.43 5.01
C GLU A 66 6.14 -9.39 6.10
N PRO A 67 5.28 -9.72 7.07
CA PRO A 67 4.90 -8.80 8.13
C PRO A 67 6.03 -8.69 9.16
N LEU A 68 6.49 -7.47 9.42
CA LEU A 68 7.41 -7.23 10.56
C LEU A 68 6.70 -7.45 11.90
N ILE A 69 5.41 -7.09 11.96
CA ILE A 69 4.56 -7.26 13.14
C ILE A 69 3.56 -8.35 12.82
N VAL A 70 3.73 -9.52 13.43
CA VAL A 70 2.81 -10.65 13.29
C VAL A 70 1.55 -10.40 14.11
N SER A 71 0.38 -10.67 13.53
CA SER A 71 -0.92 -10.49 14.19
C SER A 71 -1.92 -11.56 13.74
N TRP A 72 -3.21 -11.33 13.95
CA TRP A 72 -4.32 -12.25 13.72
C TRP A 72 -4.34 -12.93 12.34
N GLY A 73 -3.91 -12.25 11.27
CA GLY A 73 -3.95 -12.78 9.91
C GLY A 73 -2.76 -13.68 9.55
N TYR A 74 -1.82 -13.89 10.47
CA TYR A 74 -0.74 -14.84 10.27
C TYR A 74 -1.26 -16.27 10.33
N HIS A 75 -0.93 -17.08 9.30
CA HIS A 75 -1.50 -18.41 9.10
C HIS A 75 -3.04 -18.43 9.12
N ALA A 76 -3.68 -17.46 8.46
CA ALA A 76 -5.14 -17.40 8.33
C ALA A 76 -5.72 -18.72 7.79
N THR A 77 -6.86 -19.13 8.35
CA THR A 77 -7.62 -20.32 7.94
C THR A 77 -8.69 -19.94 6.92
N ALA A 78 -9.43 -20.92 6.40
CA ALA A 78 -10.55 -20.67 5.50
C ALA A 78 -11.64 -19.78 6.14
N GLU A 79 -11.78 -19.84 7.46
CA GLU A 79 -12.75 -19.05 8.22
C GLU A 79 -12.27 -17.63 8.53
N THR A 80 -10.95 -17.38 8.54
CA THR A 80 -10.38 -16.10 8.97
C THR A 80 -9.72 -15.30 7.85
N THR A 81 -9.41 -15.91 6.69
CA THR A 81 -8.77 -15.21 5.57
C THR A 81 -9.70 -14.20 4.89
N SER A 82 -9.14 -13.07 4.46
CA SER A 82 -9.79 -12.15 3.51
C SER A 82 -9.76 -12.64 2.06
N GLY A 83 -9.13 -13.79 1.80
CA GLY A 83 -8.81 -14.28 0.45
C GLY A 83 -7.53 -13.65 -0.14
N SER A 84 -6.82 -12.81 0.63
CA SER A 84 -5.54 -12.23 0.25
C SER A 84 -4.58 -12.28 1.44
N GLN A 85 -3.57 -13.15 1.36
CA GLN A 85 -2.50 -13.23 2.37
C GLN A 85 -1.84 -11.86 2.64
N PHE A 86 -1.65 -11.06 1.59
CA PHE A 86 -1.08 -9.71 1.71
C PHE A 86 -1.93 -8.78 2.60
N ILE A 87 -3.26 -8.83 2.45
CA ILE A 87 -4.20 -8.06 3.27
C ILE A 87 -4.23 -8.63 4.69
N ASP A 88 -4.32 -9.96 4.82
CA ASP A 88 -4.34 -10.65 6.13
C ASP A 88 -3.09 -10.29 6.97
N TYR A 89 -1.93 -10.23 6.33
CA TYR A 89 -0.66 -9.91 7.00
C TYR A 89 -0.54 -8.45 7.44
N LEU A 90 -1.09 -7.50 6.68
CA LEU A 90 -0.71 -6.08 6.81
C LEU A 90 -1.84 -5.16 7.24
N GLN A 91 -3.11 -5.50 7.00
CA GLN A 91 -4.21 -4.57 7.18
C GLN A 91 -4.45 -4.23 8.65
N TRP A 92 -4.33 -5.21 9.54
CA TRP A 92 -4.71 -5.06 10.95
C TRP A 92 -3.71 -5.73 11.87
N THR A 93 -3.13 -4.95 12.79
CA THR A 93 -2.17 -5.43 13.81
C THR A 93 -2.73 -5.35 15.24
N GLY A 94 -4.04 -5.09 15.40
CA GLY A 94 -4.74 -5.04 16.68
C GLY A 94 -4.54 -3.78 17.53
N THR A 95 -3.34 -3.19 17.52
CA THR A 95 -2.97 -2.06 18.39
C THR A 95 -3.06 -0.68 17.74
N ARG A 96 -3.52 -0.60 16.48
CA ARG A 96 -3.60 0.64 15.70
C ARG A 96 -5.02 1.20 15.71
N ASP A 97 -5.18 2.49 16.02
CA ASP A 97 -6.43 3.22 15.80
C ASP A 97 -6.71 3.35 14.28
N PRO A 98 -7.82 2.77 13.76
CA PRO A 98 -8.15 2.84 12.35
C PRO A 98 -8.86 4.13 11.94
N ALA A 99 -9.27 5.00 12.88
CA ALA A 99 -10.15 6.14 12.60
C ALA A 99 -9.60 7.05 11.49
N ALA A 100 -8.30 7.36 11.52
CA ALA A 100 -7.66 8.16 10.47
C ALA A 100 -7.77 7.48 9.09
N ALA A 101 -7.46 6.19 9.00
CA ALA A 101 -7.53 5.45 7.73
C ALA A 101 -8.96 5.33 7.19
N LEU A 102 -9.95 5.12 8.09
CA LEU A 102 -11.36 5.00 7.72
C LEU A 102 -11.98 6.31 7.25
N SER A 103 -11.38 7.46 7.58
CA SER A 103 -11.85 8.77 7.11
C SER A 103 -11.44 9.10 5.67
N VAL A 104 -10.47 8.36 5.10
CA VAL A 104 -9.89 8.66 3.78
C VAL A 104 -10.92 8.75 2.64
N PRO A 105 -11.96 7.89 2.55
CA PRO A 105 -12.96 7.99 1.48
C PRO A 105 -13.82 9.26 1.52
N SER A 106 -13.86 9.97 2.65
CA SER A 106 -14.64 11.19 2.85
C SER A 106 -13.82 12.47 2.72
N ALA A 107 -12.53 12.35 2.38
CA ALA A 107 -11.59 13.46 2.31
C ALA A 107 -11.59 14.15 0.93
#